data_AF-A0A8J3WCY3-F1
#
_entry.id   AF-A0A8J3WCY3-F1
#
_cell.length_a   1.000
_cell.length_b   1.000
_cell.length_c   1.000
_cell.angle_alpha   90.00
_cell.angle_beta   90.00
_cell.angle_gamma   90.00
#
_symmetry.space_group_name_H-M   'P 1'
#
loop_
_entity.id
_entity.type
_entity.pdbx_description
1 polymer ?
#
loop_
_entity_poly.entity_id
_entity_poly.type
_entity_poly.pdbx_seq_one_letter_code
_entity_poly.pdbx_strand_id
1 'polypeptide(L)'
;MPKVLLAVGAGTLLAALAAAGVFADDGGPPAAPAVRTTGIGTDINLREVSVERAEQALKNAGLAVPDGWRPVHTRRERHDERPVAVVRYEPGTTRTLGGEHLTVVIDDEDTLLGYTRLTAEAADRPRPQADQAERAAFEWLRGFAAEHAAGLDVQWVDRHDEEIRDRAGRRRVVTGTKVKTRHSNGLYTWIIVGERETVLAYERDVRWDGEAGRRGTAMWLHDRWIAAREGTGPQPDAPYALAGR
;
A
#
# COMPACT_ATOMS: atom_id res chain seq x y z
N MET A 1 -58.42 -5.79 19.29
CA MET A 1 -58.93 -6.75 18.30
C MET A 1 -57.79 -7.67 17.87
N PRO A 2 -57.91 -8.99 18.09
CA PRO A 2 -56.86 -9.97 17.78
C PRO A 2 -57.20 -10.86 16.56
N LYS A 3 -56.16 -11.50 15.99
CA LYS A 3 -56.09 -12.78 15.22
C LYS A 3 -54.71 -12.75 14.51
N VAL A 4 -53.67 -13.54 14.84
CA VAL A 4 -53.49 -14.99 14.94
C VAL A 4 -53.89 -15.77 13.68
N LEU A 5 -52.89 -16.53 13.17
CA LEU A 5 -52.89 -17.87 12.53
C LEU A 5 -52.30 -17.86 11.08
N LEU A 6 -51.11 -18.40 10.76
CA LEU A 6 -50.53 -19.78 10.74
C LEU A 6 -50.64 -20.48 9.37
N ALA A 7 -49.64 -21.34 9.11
CA ALA A 7 -49.50 -22.38 8.05
C ALA A 7 -48.89 -21.91 6.71
N VAL A 8 -47.67 -22.32 6.32
CA VAL A 8 -47.12 -23.67 6.02
C VAL A 8 -47.76 -24.29 4.77
N GLY A 9 -46.95 -24.60 3.76
CA GLY A 9 -47.38 -25.40 2.61
C GLY A 9 -46.26 -25.62 1.59
N ALA A 10 -45.71 -26.83 1.60
CA ALA A 10 -44.72 -27.35 0.67
C ALA A 10 -45.35 -27.80 -0.67
N GLY A 11 -44.53 -27.81 -1.73
CA GLY A 11 -44.45 -28.96 -2.64
C GLY A 11 -45.22 -28.93 -3.97
N THR A 12 -44.43 -29.14 -5.03
CA THR A 12 -44.63 -30.14 -6.12
C THR A 12 -44.99 -29.63 -7.53
N LEU A 13 -43.97 -29.73 -8.40
CA LEU A 13 -43.88 -30.29 -9.76
C LEU A 13 -45.16 -30.63 -10.57
N LEU A 14 -45.21 -30.17 -11.84
CA LEU A 14 -45.54 -30.91 -13.09
C LEU A 14 -45.48 -29.89 -14.27
N ALA A 15 -44.50 -29.93 -15.18
CA ALA A 15 -44.37 -30.74 -16.41
C ALA A 15 -45.47 -30.51 -17.47
N ALA A 16 -45.10 -29.98 -18.65
CA ALA A 16 -45.47 -30.53 -19.97
C ALA A 16 -44.77 -29.81 -21.16
N LEU A 17 -44.11 -30.64 -21.99
CA LEU A 17 -44.05 -30.73 -23.47
C LEU A 17 -44.16 -29.48 -24.36
N ALA A 18 -43.65 -29.42 -25.60
CA ALA A 18 -42.64 -30.08 -26.42
C ALA A 18 -42.79 -29.42 -27.80
N ALA A 19 -41.71 -29.06 -28.51
CA ALA A 19 -41.72 -29.03 -29.97
C ALA A 19 -40.29 -29.12 -30.51
N ALA A 20 -40.09 -30.15 -31.33
CA ALA A 20 -38.85 -30.51 -31.97
C ALA A 20 -38.52 -29.57 -33.14
N GLY A 21 -37.22 -29.34 -33.34
CA GLY A 21 -36.65 -28.82 -34.58
C GLY A 21 -35.29 -29.47 -34.78
N VAL A 22 -35.27 -30.56 -35.54
CA VAL A 22 -34.05 -31.20 -36.06
C VAL A 22 -33.50 -30.34 -37.18
N PHE A 23 -32.24 -29.92 -37.12
CA PHE A 23 -31.40 -29.75 -38.32
C PHE A 23 -29.92 -30.02 -38.00
N ALA A 24 -29.40 -30.95 -38.79
CA ALA A 24 -28.03 -31.10 -39.31
C ALA A 24 -26.82 -30.95 -38.37
N ASP A 25 -26.16 -32.10 -38.24
CA ASP A 25 -24.73 -32.30 -38.05
C ASP A 25 -23.90 -31.52 -39.09
N ASP A 26 -22.99 -30.67 -38.64
CA ASP A 26 -21.83 -30.19 -39.39
C ASP A 26 -20.64 -30.15 -38.43
N GLY A 27 -19.66 -31.00 -38.69
CA GLY A 27 -18.48 -31.21 -37.86
C GLY A 27 -17.67 -29.94 -37.60
N GLY A 28 -17.69 -29.47 -36.36
CA GLY A 28 -16.73 -28.49 -35.85
C GLY A 28 -15.37 -29.15 -35.55
N PRO A 29 -14.24 -28.45 -35.76
CA PRO A 29 -12.92 -29.01 -35.50
C PRO A 29 -12.73 -29.32 -34.00
N PRO A 30 -11.86 -30.30 -33.65
CA PRO A 30 -11.67 -30.70 -32.26
C PRO A 30 -11.24 -29.51 -31.41
N ALA A 31 -11.88 -29.37 -30.25
CA ALA A 31 -11.51 -28.37 -29.25
C ALA A 31 -10.00 -28.48 -28.95
N ALA A 32 -9.28 -27.37 -29.14
CA ALA A 32 -7.87 -27.28 -28.78
C ALA A 32 -7.72 -27.60 -27.28
N PRO A 33 -6.68 -28.37 -26.88
CA PRO A 33 -6.49 -28.70 -25.49
C PRO A 33 -6.29 -27.41 -24.69
N ALA A 34 -7.02 -27.27 -23.58
CA ALA A 34 -6.83 -26.18 -22.65
C ALA A 34 -5.37 -26.17 -22.18
N VAL A 35 -4.60 -25.20 -22.68
CA VAL A 35 -3.24 -24.93 -22.22
C VAL A 35 -3.36 -24.47 -20.77
N ARG A 36 -3.07 -25.38 -19.83
CA ARG A 36 -2.79 -25.01 -18.45
C ARG A 36 -1.42 -24.36 -18.42
N THR A 37 -1.37 -23.05 -18.60
CA THR A 37 -0.15 -22.27 -18.34
C THR A 37 0.08 -22.32 -16.83
N THR A 38 1.08 -23.08 -16.41
CA THR A 38 1.56 -23.15 -15.03
C THR A 38 2.03 -21.75 -14.60
N GLY A 39 1.31 -21.11 -13.67
CA GLY A 39 1.45 -19.71 -13.25
C GLY A 39 2.75 -19.31 -12.55
N ILE A 40 3.79 -20.15 -12.55
CA ILE A 40 5.06 -19.87 -11.88
C ILE A 40 5.90 -18.84 -12.68
N GLY A 41 5.88 -18.92 -14.01
CA GLY A 41 6.68 -18.02 -14.86
C GLY A 41 6.16 -16.59 -14.91
N THR A 42 4.83 -16.40 -14.92
CA THR A 42 4.20 -15.08 -14.94
C THR A 42 4.40 -14.34 -13.61
N ASP A 43 4.31 -15.06 -12.49
CA ASP A 43 4.47 -14.47 -11.15
C ASP A 43 5.92 -14.05 -10.84
N ILE A 44 6.92 -14.79 -11.32
CA ILE A 44 8.33 -14.41 -11.17
C ILE A 44 8.61 -13.13 -11.96
N ASN A 45 8.13 -13.06 -13.20
CA ASN A 45 8.33 -11.91 -14.09
C ASN A 45 7.67 -10.64 -13.50
N LEU A 46 6.45 -10.74 -12.96
CA LEU A 46 5.78 -9.61 -12.31
C LEU A 46 6.52 -9.10 -11.07
N ARG A 47 7.16 -9.99 -10.29
CA ARG A 47 7.95 -9.59 -9.13
C ARG A 47 9.21 -8.85 -9.54
N GLU A 48 9.97 -9.40 -10.47
CA GLU A 48 11.21 -8.81 -10.98
C GLU A 48 10.93 -7.43 -11.60
N VAL A 49 9.92 -7.33 -12.46
CA VAL A 49 9.48 -6.05 -13.05
C VAL A 49 9.05 -5.04 -11.98
N SER A 50 8.32 -5.47 -10.94
CA SER A 50 7.91 -4.55 -9.86
C SER A 50 9.10 -4.03 -9.05
N VAL A 51 10.11 -4.87 -8.82
CA VAL A 51 11.35 -4.50 -8.12
C VAL A 51 12.12 -3.47 -8.94
N GLU A 52 12.38 -3.74 -10.22
CA GLU A 52 13.11 -2.81 -11.11
C GLU A 52 12.42 -1.45 -11.20
N ARG A 53 11.09 -1.45 -11.39
CA ARG A 53 10.28 -0.22 -11.43
C ARG A 53 10.35 0.56 -10.11
N ALA A 54 10.28 -0.14 -8.98
CA ALA A 54 10.40 0.49 -7.67
C ALA A 54 11.79 1.11 -7.44
N GLU A 55 12.86 0.41 -7.80
CA GLU A 55 14.22 0.93 -7.70
C GLU A 55 14.45 2.13 -8.63
N GLN A 56 13.88 2.11 -9.83
CA GLN A 56 13.93 3.25 -10.75
C GLN A 56 13.16 4.46 -10.21
N ALA A 57 11.98 4.26 -9.61
CA ALA A 57 11.23 5.32 -8.95
C ALA A 57 11.99 5.93 -7.76
N LEU A 58 12.66 5.09 -6.95
CA LEU A 58 13.56 5.56 -5.88
C LEU A 58 14.69 6.42 -6.45
N LYS A 59 15.38 5.93 -7.49
CA LYS A 59 16.49 6.64 -8.12
C LYS A 59 16.06 8.01 -8.66
N ASN A 60 14.90 8.08 -9.31
CA ASN A 60 14.32 9.33 -9.81
C ASN A 60 14.06 10.32 -8.67
N ALA A 61 13.68 9.83 -7.48
CA ALA A 61 13.49 10.63 -6.28
C ALA A 61 14.78 10.88 -5.48
N GLY A 62 15.97 10.53 -6.01
CA GLY A 62 17.23 10.67 -5.28
C GLY A 62 17.36 9.76 -4.05
N LEU A 63 16.59 8.68 -4.00
CA LEU A 63 16.60 7.66 -2.96
C LEU A 63 17.30 6.40 -3.47
N ALA A 64 17.76 5.55 -2.55
CA ALA A 64 18.39 4.28 -2.87
C ALA A 64 18.03 3.22 -1.82
N VAL A 65 17.98 1.96 -2.28
CA VAL A 65 17.96 0.79 -1.40
C VAL A 65 19.34 0.70 -0.71
N PRO A 66 19.41 0.54 0.63
CA PRO A 66 20.69 0.42 1.31
C PRO A 66 21.48 -0.82 0.87
N ASP A 67 22.81 -0.73 0.91
CA ASP A 67 23.68 -1.84 0.52
C ASP A 67 23.40 -3.11 1.33
N GLY A 68 23.34 -4.24 0.62
CA GLY A 68 23.09 -5.55 1.22
C GLY A 68 21.62 -5.84 1.57
N TRP A 69 20.72 -4.88 1.39
CA TRP A 69 19.29 -5.11 1.52
C TRP A 69 18.74 -5.74 0.25
N ARG A 70 17.71 -6.58 0.40
CA ARG A 70 17.13 -7.35 -0.71
C ARG A 70 15.62 -7.28 -0.69
N PRO A 71 14.94 -7.37 -1.85
CA PRO A 71 13.50 -7.51 -1.88
C PRO A 71 13.10 -8.83 -1.21
N VAL A 72 12.31 -8.75 -0.14
CA VAL A 72 11.81 -9.91 0.62
C VAL A 72 10.32 -10.15 0.40
N HIS A 73 9.61 -9.14 -0.10
CA HIS A 73 8.18 -9.25 -0.39
C HIS A 73 7.78 -8.29 -1.49
N THR A 74 6.99 -8.79 -2.45
CA THR A 74 6.41 -8.00 -3.53
C THR A 74 4.96 -8.43 -3.68
N ARG A 75 4.06 -7.47 -3.78
CA ARG A 75 2.62 -7.72 -3.97
C ARG A 75 1.97 -6.67 -4.86
N ARG A 76 0.95 -7.11 -5.57
CA ARG A 76 0.01 -6.24 -6.28
C ARG A 76 -1.17 -5.97 -5.37
N GLU A 77 -1.47 -4.71 -5.18
CA GLU A 77 -2.46 -4.23 -4.24
C GLU A 77 -3.22 -3.04 -4.83
N ARG A 78 -4.00 -2.36 -3.99
CA ARG A 78 -4.67 -1.12 -4.35
C ARG A 78 -4.37 0.01 -3.38
N HIS A 79 -4.24 1.22 -3.92
CA HIS A 79 -4.23 2.49 -3.20
C HIS A 79 -5.53 3.20 -3.59
N ASP A 80 -6.56 3.00 -2.77
CA ASP A 80 -7.97 3.24 -3.14
C ASP A 80 -8.35 2.41 -4.39
N GLU A 81 -8.79 3.03 -5.49
CA GLU A 81 -9.11 2.33 -6.74
C GLU A 81 -7.86 2.07 -7.60
N ARG A 82 -6.73 2.72 -7.31
CA ARG A 82 -5.52 2.67 -8.14
C ARG A 82 -4.76 1.35 -7.91
N PRO A 83 -4.46 0.55 -8.94
CA PRO A 83 -3.55 -0.58 -8.82
C PRO A 83 -2.15 -0.11 -8.43
N VAL A 84 -1.51 -0.82 -7.50
CA VAL A 84 -0.16 -0.50 -7.05
C VAL A 84 0.70 -1.75 -6.91
N ALA A 85 2.01 -1.59 -7.11
CA ALA A 85 3.01 -2.52 -6.62
C ALA A 85 3.55 -2.05 -5.27
N VAL A 86 3.64 -2.96 -4.31
CA VAL A 86 4.28 -2.75 -3.01
C VAL A 86 5.50 -3.65 -2.93
N VAL A 87 6.68 -3.05 -2.83
CA VAL A 87 7.95 -3.77 -2.73
C VAL A 87 8.60 -3.46 -1.39
N ARG A 88 8.92 -4.51 -0.63
CA ARG A 88 9.58 -4.41 0.66
C ARG A 88 10.99 -4.99 0.57
N TYR A 89 11.94 -4.20 1.06
CA TYR A 89 13.33 -4.56 1.23
C TYR A 89 13.65 -4.68 2.70
N GLU A 90 14.42 -5.70 3.04
CA GLU A 90 14.93 -5.93 4.38
C GLU A 90 16.41 -6.35 4.30
N PRO A 91 17.16 -6.22 5.40
CA PRO A 91 18.55 -6.65 5.43
C PRO A 91 18.68 -8.17 5.70
N GLY A 92 17.55 -8.88 5.88
CA GLY A 92 17.44 -10.34 5.92
C GLY A 92 16.74 -10.89 4.69
N THR A 93 16.54 -12.21 4.64
CA THR A 93 15.84 -12.89 3.52
C THR A 93 14.39 -13.23 3.81
N THR A 94 13.94 -13.06 5.06
CA THR A 94 12.59 -13.36 5.50
C THR A 94 11.90 -12.07 5.91
N ARG A 95 10.69 -11.86 5.40
CA ARG A 95 9.85 -10.71 5.75
C ARG A 95 9.55 -10.68 7.26
N THR A 96 9.87 -9.57 7.91
CA THR A 96 9.65 -9.32 9.33
C THR A 96 8.91 -8.01 9.54
N LEU A 97 7.66 -8.07 9.99
CA LEU A 97 6.88 -6.88 10.36
C LEU A 97 7.36 -6.32 11.71
N GLY A 98 7.42 -5.00 11.80
CA GLY A 98 7.90 -4.25 12.97
C GLY A 98 9.42 -4.18 13.09
N GLY A 99 10.17 -4.66 12.09
CA GLY A 99 11.63 -4.59 12.03
C GLY A 99 12.15 -3.46 11.14
N GLU A 100 13.47 -3.42 10.97
CA GLU A 100 14.14 -2.57 9.98
C GLU A 100 13.68 -2.92 8.57
N HIS A 101 13.20 -1.93 7.81
CA HIS A 101 12.72 -2.16 6.45
C HIS A 101 12.67 -0.88 5.62
N LEU A 102 12.60 -1.08 4.31
CA LEU A 102 12.33 -0.07 3.32
C LEU A 102 11.15 -0.59 2.51
N THR A 103 10.08 0.17 2.43
CA THR A 103 8.92 -0.20 1.60
C THR A 103 8.66 0.90 0.59
N VAL A 104 8.42 0.50 -0.65
CA VAL A 104 8.07 1.38 -1.78
C VAL A 104 6.68 1.00 -2.28
N VAL A 105 5.88 2.01 -2.62
CA VAL A 105 4.59 1.87 -3.28
C VAL A 105 4.61 2.70 -4.55
N ILE A 106 4.40 2.05 -5.69
CA ILE A 106 4.28 2.71 -7.00
C ILE A 106 2.99 2.31 -7.70
N ASP A 107 2.43 3.18 -8.53
CA ASP A 107 1.36 2.81 -9.46
C ASP A 107 1.91 2.24 -10.77
N ASP A 108 1.03 2.01 -11.75
CA ASP A 108 1.41 1.43 -13.04
C ASP A 108 2.09 2.41 -13.99
N GLU A 109 2.05 3.71 -13.65
CA GLU A 109 2.75 4.80 -14.33
C GLU A 109 4.11 5.14 -13.69
N ASP A 110 4.62 4.29 -12.78
CA ASP A 110 5.87 4.49 -12.03
C ASP A 110 5.87 5.72 -11.10
N THR A 111 4.69 6.25 -10.76
CA THR A 111 4.59 7.33 -9.77
C THR A 111 4.93 6.77 -8.39
N LEU A 112 5.90 7.39 -7.72
CA LEU A 112 6.17 7.10 -6.31
C LEU A 112 5.00 7.61 -5.45
N LEU A 113 4.21 6.68 -4.90
CA LEU A 113 3.08 6.99 -4.02
C LEU A 113 3.43 6.91 -2.54
N GLY A 114 4.36 6.02 -2.21
CA GLY A 114 4.75 5.74 -0.85
C GLY A 114 6.20 5.30 -0.76
N TYR A 115 6.89 5.80 0.24
CA TYR A 115 8.23 5.36 0.62
C TYR A 115 8.35 5.41 2.14
N THR A 116 8.97 4.41 2.74
CA THR A 116 9.46 4.48 4.11
C THR A 116 10.79 3.76 4.20
N ARG A 117 11.71 4.27 5.00
CA ARG A 117 12.97 3.60 5.37
C ARG A 117 13.20 3.78 6.86
N LEU A 118 12.92 2.71 7.61
CA LEU A 118 13.08 2.67 9.05
C LEU A 118 14.26 1.76 9.39
N THR A 119 15.30 2.32 10.00
CA THR A 119 16.52 1.59 10.37
C THR A 119 16.88 1.87 11.81
N ALA A 120 17.57 0.94 12.45
CA ALA A 120 18.10 1.14 13.79
C ALA A 120 19.19 2.23 13.82
N GLU A 121 19.86 2.47 12.70
CA GLU A 121 20.83 3.56 12.54
C GLU A 121 20.18 4.95 12.60
N ALA A 122 18.97 5.08 12.03
CA ALA A 122 18.19 6.31 12.05
C ALA A 122 17.44 6.52 13.37
N ALA A 123 17.46 5.53 14.28
CA ALA A 123 16.83 5.64 15.58
C ALA A 123 17.63 6.56 16.52
N ASP A 124 16.92 7.21 17.44
CA ASP A 124 17.50 8.05 18.49
C ASP A 124 18.38 9.20 17.95
N ARG A 125 18.15 9.62 16.70
CA ARG A 125 18.82 10.75 16.04
C ARG A 125 18.06 12.06 16.25
N PRO A 126 18.74 13.22 16.24
CA PRO A 126 18.07 14.51 16.29
C PRO A 126 17.20 14.72 15.04
N ARG A 127 16.03 15.34 15.23
CA ARG A 127 15.16 15.76 14.13
C ARG A 127 15.43 17.22 13.74
N PRO A 128 15.24 17.59 12.46
CA PRO A 128 15.34 18.98 12.02
C PRO A 128 14.24 19.85 12.66
N GLN A 129 14.49 21.15 12.74
CA GLN A 129 13.47 22.12 13.12
C GLN A 129 12.38 22.22 12.04
N ALA A 130 11.23 22.79 12.39
CA ALA A 130 10.05 22.81 11.50
C ALA A 130 10.34 23.49 10.15
N ASP A 131 11.00 24.65 10.17
CA ASP A 131 11.40 25.41 8.98
C ASP A 131 12.40 24.66 8.08
N GLN A 132 13.36 23.98 8.70
CA GLN A 132 14.34 23.13 8.01
C GLN A 132 13.66 21.92 7.36
N ALA A 133 12.77 21.26 8.09
CA ALA A 133 12.03 20.10 7.59
C ALA A 133 11.12 20.48 6.42
N GLU A 134 10.38 21.60 6.52
CA GLU A 134 9.52 22.09 5.45
C GLU A 134 10.33 22.40 4.19
N ARG A 135 11.43 23.16 4.31
CA ARG A 135 12.32 23.46 3.18
C ARG A 135 12.84 22.19 2.52
N ALA A 136 13.42 21.28 3.30
CA ALA A 136 13.99 20.04 2.80
C ALA A 136 12.93 19.17 2.11
N ALA A 137 11.73 19.05 2.69
CA ALA A 137 10.64 18.27 2.12
C ALA A 137 10.21 18.81 0.74
N PHE A 138 10.03 20.13 0.60
CA PHE A 138 9.64 20.73 -0.67
C PHE A 138 10.76 20.75 -1.70
N GLU A 139 12.01 20.95 -1.28
CA GLU A 139 13.17 20.86 -2.18
C GLU A 139 13.29 19.45 -2.77
N TRP A 140 13.22 18.42 -1.93
CA TRP A 140 13.24 17.03 -2.36
C TRP A 140 12.07 16.71 -3.30
N LEU A 141 10.83 17.07 -2.92
CA LEU A 141 9.65 16.74 -3.69
C LEU A 141 9.63 17.43 -5.06
N ARG A 142 10.07 18.69 -5.15
CA ARG A 142 10.19 19.40 -6.44
C ARG A 142 11.21 18.76 -7.38
N GLY A 143 12.19 18.04 -6.85
CA GLY A 143 13.20 17.35 -7.64
C GLY A 143 12.65 16.29 -8.61
N PHE A 144 11.51 15.67 -8.29
CA PHE A 144 10.92 14.60 -9.12
C PHE A 144 9.41 14.73 -9.34
N ALA A 145 8.70 15.52 -8.54
CA ALA A 145 7.24 15.67 -8.60
C ALA A 145 6.82 17.15 -8.49
N ALA A 146 7.44 18.02 -9.30
CA ALA A 146 7.24 19.47 -9.26
C ALA A 146 5.78 19.91 -9.40
N GLU A 147 5.02 19.30 -10.31
CA GLU A 147 3.59 19.61 -10.50
C GLU A 147 2.77 19.29 -9.25
N HIS A 148 2.99 18.10 -8.66
CA HIS A 148 2.33 17.73 -7.41
C HIS A 148 2.71 18.68 -6.28
N ALA A 149 4.00 19.02 -6.14
CA ALA A 149 4.47 19.95 -5.13
C ALA A 149 3.83 21.34 -5.24
N ALA A 150 3.55 21.80 -6.46
CA ALA A 150 2.94 23.11 -6.71
C ALA A 150 1.49 23.20 -6.21
N GLY A 151 0.80 22.08 -6.07
CA GLY A 151 -0.57 22.04 -5.56
C GLY A 151 -0.70 21.81 -4.05
N LEU A 152 0.41 21.77 -3.29
CA LEU A 152 0.41 21.45 -1.86
C LEU A 152 0.40 22.69 -0.96
N ASP A 153 -0.52 22.70 0.00
CA ASP A 153 -0.56 23.64 1.11
C ASP A 153 -0.17 22.94 2.43
N VAL A 154 0.78 23.52 3.17
CA VAL A 154 1.19 23.01 4.49
C VAL A 154 0.03 23.15 5.48
N GLN A 155 -0.31 22.04 6.15
CA GLN A 155 -1.35 22.00 7.18
C GLN A 155 -0.73 22.16 8.57
N TRP A 156 0.34 21.41 8.83
CA TRP A 156 1.13 21.50 10.04
C TRP A 156 2.48 20.81 9.87
N VAL A 157 3.41 21.18 10.75
CA VAL A 157 4.74 20.58 10.84
C VAL A 157 5.00 20.21 12.30
N ASP A 158 5.18 18.92 12.58
CA ASP A 158 5.32 18.43 13.96
C ASP A 158 6.21 17.19 14.04
N ARG A 159 6.61 16.80 15.25
CA ARG A 159 7.34 15.56 15.53
C ARG A 159 6.53 14.33 15.07
N HIS A 160 7.23 13.36 14.50
CA HIS A 160 6.67 12.04 14.20
C HIS A 160 7.64 10.95 14.62
N ASP A 161 7.12 9.91 15.26
CA ASP A 161 7.88 8.77 15.78
C ASP A 161 7.37 7.48 15.15
N GLU A 162 8.29 6.60 14.74
CA GLU A 162 8.02 5.23 14.32
C GLU A 162 8.78 4.25 15.20
N GLU A 163 8.11 3.18 15.65
CA GLU A 163 8.71 2.14 16.48
C GLU A 163 9.13 0.94 15.64
N ILE A 164 10.38 0.52 15.78
CA ILE A 164 10.90 -0.71 15.17
C ILE A 164 11.66 -1.57 16.19
N ARG A 165 11.92 -2.83 15.82
CA ARG A 165 12.85 -3.71 16.50
C ARG A 165 14.13 -3.85 15.68
N ASP A 166 15.28 -3.68 16.34
CA ASP A 166 16.57 -3.97 15.73
C ASP A 166 16.82 -5.47 15.60
N ARG A 167 17.91 -5.87 14.95
CA ARG A 167 18.29 -7.29 14.79
C ARG A 167 18.49 -8.05 16.11
N ALA A 168 18.75 -7.36 17.23
CA ALA A 168 18.83 -7.95 18.55
C ALA A 168 17.46 -8.02 19.25
N GLY A 169 16.37 -7.67 18.56
CA GLY A 169 15.00 -7.65 19.06
C GLY A 169 14.68 -6.45 19.95
N ARG A 170 15.61 -5.49 20.09
CA ARG A 170 15.46 -4.33 20.98
C ARG A 170 14.60 -3.28 20.31
N ARG A 171 13.70 -2.69 21.08
CA ARG A 171 12.88 -1.57 20.63
C ARG A 171 13.73 -0.35 20.33
N ARG A 172 13.43 0.32 19.23
CA ARG A 172 14.05 1.56 18.73
C ARG A 172 12.98 2.52 18.26
N VAL A 173 13.23 3.82 18.40
CA VAL A 173 12.32 4.87 17.93
C VAL A 173 13.03 5.69 16.85
N VAL A 174 12.53 5.62 15.63
CA VAL A 174 12.95 6.48 14.53
C VAL A 174 12.14 7.76 14.62
N THR A 175 12.81 8.87 14.89
CA THR A 175 12.17 10.19 15.10
C THR A 175 12.46 11.10 13.91
N GLY A 176 11.43 11.79 13.42
CA GLY A 176 11.55 12.81 12.39
C GLY A 176 10.61 13.99 12.63
N THR A 177 10.64 14.93 11.70
CA THR A 177 9.69 16.05 11.63
C THR A 177 8.80 15.83 10.41
N LYS A 178 7.50 15.64 10.64
CA LYS A 178 6.49 15.42 9.62
C LYS A 178 5.95 16.75 9.13
N VAL A 179 6.07 16.97 7.83
CA VAL A 179 5.45 18.06 7.09
C VAL A 179 4.19 17.48 6.47
N LYS A 180 3.03 17.77 7.08
CA LYS A 180 1.74 17.32 6.54
C LYS A 180 1.16 18.43 5.66
N THR A 181 0.81 18.06 4.44
CA THR A 181 0.25 18.98 3.44
C THR A 181 -1.09 18.45 2.93
N ARG A 182 -1.85 19.34 2.30
CA ARG A 182 -3.07 19.01 1.58
C ARG A 182 -2.94 19.54 0.17
N HIS A 183 -3.24 18.70 -0.81
CA HIS A 183 -3.24 19.08 -2.21
C HIS A 183 -4.57 19.77 -2.56
N SER A 184 -4.57 20.62 -3.58
CA SER A 184 -5.76 21.31 -4.11
C SER A 184 -6.90 20.38 -4.55
N ASN A 185 -6.59 19.12 -4.82
CA ASN A 185 -7.57 18.05 -5.13
C ASN A 185 -8.21 17.43 -3.86
N GLY A 186 -7.84 17.93 -2.68
CA GLY A 186 -8.37 17.49 -1.39
C GLY A 186 -7.62 16.33 -0.72
N LEU A 187 -6.71 15.65 -1.42
CA LEU A 187 -5.91 14.55 -0.89
C LEU A 187 -4.73 15.04 -0.06
N TYR A 188 -4.29 14.24 0.89
CA TYR A 188 -3.14 14.56 1.73
C TYR A 188 -1.84 14.03 1.12
N THR A 189 -0.76 14.75 1.42
CA THR A 189 0.61 14.29 1.22
C THR A 189 1.37 14.58 2.51
N TRP A 190 2.35 13.76 2.85
CA TRP A 190 3.28 14.10 3.91
C TRP A 190 4.67 13.55 3.66
N ILE A 191 5.64 14.26 4.19
CA ILE A 191 7.05 13.89 4.20
C ILE A 191 7.48 13.87 5.66
N ILE A 192 8.23 12.85 6.07
CA ILE A 192 8.90 12.80 7.37
C ILE A 192 10.39 12.99 7.11
N VAL A 193 10.95 14.07 7.63
CA VAL A 193 12.35 14.44 7.47
C VAL A 193 13.12 14.12 8.76
N GLY A 194 14.18 13.34 8.63
CA GLY A 194 15.09 12.95 9.71
C GLY A 194 16.36 13.81 9.77
N GLU A 195 17.34 13.34 10.54
CA GLU A 195 18.66 13.96 10.66
C GLU A 195 19.28 14.21 9.28
N ARG A 196 20.02 15.34 9.15
CA ARG A 196 20.67 15.78 7.90
C ARG A 196 19.71 15.85 6.71
N GLU A 197 18.48 16.29 6.97
CA GLU A 197 17.46 16.54 5.95
C GLU A 197 17.10 15.27 5.13
N THR A 198 17.35 14.08 5.69
CA THR A 198 17.04 12.81 5.03
C THR A 198 15.54 12.52 5.03
N VAL A 199 15.00 12.04 3.92
CA VAL A 199 13.60 11.58 3.88
C VAL A 199 13.51 10.20 4.52
N LEU A 200 12.74 10.10 5.60
CA LEU A 200 12.45 8.85 6.32
C LEU A 200 11.19 8.19 5.79
N ALA A 201 10.16 8.98 5.48
CA ALA A 201 8.94 8.50 4.87
C ALA A 201 8.29 9.56 3.99
N TYR A 202 7.53 9.11 2.99
CA TYR A 202 6.76 9.91 2.07
C TYR A 202 5.48 9.17 1.72
N GLU A 203 4.34 9.85 1.75
CA GLU A 203 3.07 9.33 1.27
C GLU A 203 2.31 10.43 0.54
N ARG A 204 1.77 10.15 -0.65
CA ARG A 204 0.89 11.06 -1.40
C ARG A 204 -0.45 10.41 -1.72
N ASP A 205 -1.35 11.23 -2.25
CA ASP A 205 -2.68 10.83 -2.70
C ASP A 205 -3.46 10.11 -1.58
N VAL A 206 -3.34 10.58 -0.33
CA VAL A 206 -4.00 9.95 0.81
C VAL A 206 -5.36 10.57 1.07
N ARG A 207 -6.40 9.75 0.99
CA ARG A 207 -7.78 10.10 1.33
C ARG A 207 -8.04 9.92 2.82
N TRP A 208 -8.75 10.89 3.40
CA TRP A 208 -9.30 10.81 4.75
C TRP A 208 -10.79 10.47 4.69
N ASP A 209 -11.20 9.51 5.51
CA ASP A 209 -12.60 9.15 5.74
C ASP A 209 -13.09 9.93 6.97
N GLY A 210 -13.70 11.09 6.72
CA GLY A 210 -14.13 12.01 7.77
C GLY A 210 -15.25 11.46 8.64
N GLU A 211 -16.15 10.67 8.06
CA GLU A 211 -17.28 10.07 8.78
C GLU A 211 -16.80 8.99 9.77
N ALA A 212 -15.87 8.14 9.33
CA ALA A 212 -15.31 7.11 10.19
C ALA A 212 -14.09 7.57 11.01
N GLY A 213 -13.68 8.84 10.91
CA GLY A 213 -12.56 9.41 11.67
C GLY A 213 -11.22 8.71 11.42
N ARG A 214 -11.00 8.16 10.23
CA ARG A 214 -9.84 7.32 9.90
C ARG A 214 -9.24 7.65 8.54
N ARG A 215 -8.07 7.08 8.27
CA ARG A 215 -7.52 7.07 6.91
C ARG A 215 -8.36 6.15 6.02
N GLY A 216 -8.79 6.68 4.86
CA GLY A 216 -9.55 5.92 3.87
C GLY A 216 -8.66 5.08 2.94
N THR A 217 -7.48 5.59 2.62
CA THR A 217 -6.50 4.92 1.77
C THR A 217 -5.74 3.82 2.52
N ALA A 218 -5.47 2.70 1.85
CA ALA A 218 -4.62 1.63 2.36
C ALA A 218 -3.25 2.12 2.89
N MET A 219 -2.74 1.45 3.93
CA MET A 219 -1.52 1.86 4.66
C MET A 219 -0.39 0.85 4.46
N TRP A 220 0.05 0.71 3.21
CA TRP A 220 1.07 -0.28 2.81
C TRP A 220 2.46 -0.05 3.42
N LEU A 221 2.70 1.10 4.04
CA LEU A 221 3.93 1.43 4.76
C LEU A 221 3.84 1.18 6.27
N HIS A 222 2.67 0.74 6.78
CA HIS A 222 2.39 0.64 8.21
C HIS A 222 2.25 -0.82 8.64
N ASP A 223 3.31 -1.36 9.24
CA ASP A 223 3.40 -2.79 9.57
C ASP A 223 2.26 -3.28 10.48
N ARG A 224 1.77 -2.45 11.41
CA ARG A 224 0.59 -2.79 12.25
C ARG A 224 -0.70 -2.95 11.44
N TRP A 225 -0.93 -2.05 10.49
CA TRP A 225 -2.10 -2.13 9.60
C TRP A 225 -2.00 -3.35 8.67
N ILE A 226 -0.80 -3.62 8.16
CA ILE A 226 -0.55 -4.79 7.33
C ILE A 226 -0.79 -6.07 8.11
N ALA A 227 -0.31 -6.17 9.35
CA ALA A 227 -0.52 -7.33 10.21
C ALA A 227 -2.03 -7.56 10.47
N ALA A 228 -2.79 -6.49 10.74
CA ALA A 228 -4.24 -6.57 10.90
C ALA A 228 -4.94 -7.08 9.63
N ARG A 229 -4.56 -6.53 8.46
CA ARG A 229 -5.11 -6.97 7.16
C ARG A 229 -4.84 -8.44 6.88
N GLU A 230 -3.65 -8.92 7.24
CA GLU A 230 -3.21 -10.30 7.03
C GLU A 230 -3.70 -11.27 8.11
N GLY A 231 -4.43 -10.78 9.13
CA GLY A 231 -4.92 -11.60 10.24
C GLY A 231 -3.82 -12.07 11.20
N THR A 232 -2.64 -11.44 11.16
CA THR A 232 -1.48 -11.77 12.01
C THR A 232 -1.28 -10.79 13.16
N GLY A 233 -2.09 -9.74 13.24
CA GLY A 233 -2.10 -8.76 14.32
C GLY A 233 -3.51 -8.26 14.65
N PRO A 234 -3.68 -7.54 15.78
CA PRO A 234 -4.97 -6.99 16.16
C PRO A 234 -5.39 -5.86 15.21
N GLN A 235 -6.70 -5.65 15.07
CA GLN A 235 -7.25 -4.49 14.39
C GLN A 235 -6.84 -3.21 15.13
N PRO A 236 -6.15 -2.25 14.49
CA PRO A 236 -5.84 -0.97 15.11
C PRO A 236 -7.08 -0.09 15.21
N ASP A 237 -7.10 0.79 16.22
CA ASP A 237 -8.10 1.83 16.36
C ASP A 237 -7.97 2.90 15.27
N ALA A 238 -9.00 3.74 15.14
CA ALA A 238 -8.88 4.99 14.39
C ALA A 238 -7.69 5.82 14.92
N PRO A 239 -6.90 6.45 14.04
CA PRO A 239 -7.16 6.65 12.62
C PRO A 239 -6.62 5.54 11.69
N TYR A 240 -6.07 4.46 12.25
CA TYR A 240 -5.39 3.40 11.50
C TYR A 240 -6.26 2.18 11.23
N ALA A 241 -7.53 2.17 11.67
CA ALA A 241 -8.44 1.07 11.42
C ALA A 241 -8.55 0.73 9.93
N LEU A 242 -8.61 -0.57 9.60
CA LEU A 242 -8.97 -1.02 8.25
C LEU A 242 -10.29 -0.36 7.80
N ALA A 243 -10.37 0.03 6.52
CA ALA A 243 -11.65 0.33 5.89
C ALA A 243 -12.53 -0.93 5.97
N GLY A 244 -13.82 -0.74 6.30
CA GLY A 244 -14.79 -1.85 6.25
C GLY A 244 -14.80 -2.42 4.82
N ARG A 245 -14.85 -3.75 4.70
CA ARG A 245 -15.00 -4.41 3.40
C ARG A 245 -16.35 -4.09 2.78
#